data_AF-A0A553ZZK6-F1
#
_entry.id   AF-A0A553ZZK6-F1
#
_cell.length_a   1.000
_cell.length_b   1.000
_cell.length_c   1.000
_cell.angle_alpha   90.00
_cell.angle_beta   90.00
_cell.angle_gamma   90.00
#
_symmetry.space_group_name_H-M   'P 1'
#
loop_
_entity.id
_entity.type
_entity.pdbx_description
1 polymer ?
#
loop_
_entity_poly.entity_id
_entity_poly.type
_entity_poly.pdbx_seq_one_letter_code
_entity_poly.pdbx_strand_id
1 'polypeptide(L)'
;MGKAVHILGLKGGAGVTLHQEIENNPVAKVIIYELIDRKKNVTKLERLRNWTSVALLLLLAALLFLGLDSAQVGILGLPFQLTTYGIYIVVGVVIILIRLLHLQKKAEKADNDFEELRGELIERAEELWKQDEGWQKRKLVFQHVLTDYGINLYYR
;
A
#
# COMPACT_ATOMS: atom_id res chain seq x y z
N MET A 1 -12.24 -27.17 28.69
CA MET A 1 -11.81 -25.77 28.49
C MET A 1 -10.29 -25.60 28.70
N GLY A 2 -9.44 -26.37 28.00
CA GLY A 2 -8.01 -26.50 28.34
C GLY A 2 -6.98 -26.03 27.31
N LYS A 3 -7.41 -25.48 26.16
CA LYS A 3 -6.47 -25.08 25.07
C LYS A 3 -6.30 -23.56 24.88
N ALA A 4 -7.14 -22.74 25.52
CA ALA A 4 -7.11 -21.29 25.31
C ALA A 4 -6.10 -20.55 26.23
N VAL A 5 -5.75 -21.08 27.41
CA VAL A 5 -4.85 -20.34 28.33
C VAL A 5 -3.37 -20.55 28.01
N HIS A 6 -3.01 -21.58 27.24
CA HIS A 6 -1.62 -21.82 26.83
C HIS A 6 -1.12 -20.87 25.72
N ILE A 7 -2.03 -20.11 25.08
CA ILE A 7 -1.72 -19.17 23.99
C ILE A 7 -1.58 -17.73 24.50
N LEU A 8 -2.12 -17.42 25.68
CA LEU A 8 -2.09 -16.09 26.28
C LEU A 8 -0.80 -15.81 27.08
N GLY A 9 -0.11 -16.84 27.57
CA GLY A 9 1.20 -16.70 28.23
C GLY A 9 2.38 -16.38 27.29
N LEU A 10 2.24 -16.63 25.99
CA LEU A 10 3.31 -16.39 25.01
C LEU A 10 3.32 -14.96 24.45
N LYS A 11 2.20 -14.23 24.49
CA LYS A 11 2.10 -12.89 23.89
C LYS A 11 2.87 -11.82 24.68
N GLY A 12 2.98 -11.97 26.00
CA GLY A 12 3.70 -11.02 26.87
C GLY A 12 5.22 -11.22 26.88
N GLY A 13 5.70 -12.46 26.78
CA GLY A 13 7.14 -12.78 26.74
C GLY A 13 7.76 -12.65 25.35
N ALA A 14 7.03 -13.04 24.29
CA ALA A 14 7.56 -13.02 22.93
C ALA A 14 7.83 -11.60 22.39
N GLY A 15 7.04 -10.61 22.80
CA GLY A 15 7.25 -9.20 22.40
C GLY A 15 8.53 -8.60 22.98
N VAL A 16 8.88 -8.96 24.22
CA VAL A 16 10.10 -8.50 24.90
C VAL A 16 11.35 -9.15 24.27
N THR A 17 11.27 -10.44 23.96
CA THR A 17 12.37 -11.16 23.27
C THR A 17 12.56 -10.71 21.82
N LEU A 18 11.50 -10.28 21.13
CA LEU A 18 11.56 -9.79 19.75
C LEU A 18 12.22 -8.42 19.66
N HIS A 19 11.89 -7.50 20.57
CA HIS A 19 12.57 -6.20 20.64
C HIS A 19 14.06 -6.35 20.98
N GLN A 20 14.41 -7.22 21.94
CA GLN A 20 15.81 -7.51 22.26
C GLN A 20 16.57 -8.17 21.11
N GLU A 21 15.95 -9.08 20.35
CA GLU A 21 16.63 -9.77 19.26
C GLU A 21 16.80 -8.89 18.00
N ILE A 22 15.78 -8.09 17.68
CA ILE A 22 15.87 -7.06 16.66
C ILE A 22 16.92 -6.00 17.08
N GLU A 23 17.06 -5.71 18.37
CA GLU A 23 18.10 -4.81 18.88
C GLU A 23 19.52 -5.42 18.80
N ASN A 24 19.65 -6.73 19.00
CA ASN A 24 20.92 -7.44 18.92
C ASN A 24 21.48 -7.56 17.49
N ASN A 25 20.63 -7.52 16.45
CA ASN A 25 21.07 -7.49 15.06
C ASN A 25 20.67 -6.15 14.39
N PRO A 26 21.55 -5.13 14.43
CA PRO A 26 21.24 -3.79 13.90
C PRO A 26 20.93 -3.79 12.40
N VAL A 27 21.48 -4.74 11.64
CA VAL A 27 21.25 -4.87 10.19
C VAL A 27 19.83 -5.37 9.91
N ALA A 28 19.40 -6.43 10.59
CA ALA A 28 18.04 -6.97 10.46
C ALA A 28 16.98 -5.93 10.85
N LYS A 29 17.25 -5.15 11.90
CA LYS A 29 16.39 -4.04 12.33
C LYS A 29 16.15 -3.03 11.22
N VAL A 30 17.22 -2.50 10.64
CA VAL A 30 17.13 -1.45 9.61
C VAL A 30 16.31 -1.96 8.41
N ILE A 31 16.60 -3.17 7.92
CA ILE A 31 15.91 -3.74 6.75
C ILE A 31 14.42 -3.95 7.05
N ILE A 32 14.05 -4.47 8.23
CA ILE A 32 12.64 -4.70 8.59
C ILE A 32 11.88 -3.38 8.73
N TYR A 33 12.46 -2.37 9.38
CA TYR A 33 11.83 -1.05 9.50
C TYR A 33 11.64 -0.40 8.13
N GLU A 34 12.62 -0.50 7.25
CA GLU A 34 12.53 0.02 5.89
C GLU A 34 11.46 -0.71 5.07
N LEU A 35 11.36 -2.03 5.23
CA LEU A 35 10.35 -2.86 4.58
C LEU A 35 8.93 -2.52 5.04
N ILE A 36 8.74 -2.24 6.34
CA ILE A 36 7.47 -1.74 6.90
C ILE A 36 7.12 -0.36 6.32
N ASP A 37 8.09 0.56 6.27
CA ASP A 37 7.86 1.91 5.73
C ASP A 37 7.51 1.86 4.24
N ARG A 38 8.23 1.05 3.46
CA ARG A 38 7.92 0.81 2.04
C ARG A 38 6.53 0.21 1.85
N LYS A 39 6.12 -0.78 2.66
CA LYS A 39 4.75 -1.34 2.60
C LYS A 39 3.69 -0.26 2.85
N LYS A 40 3.91 0.59 3.85
CA LYS A 40 3.02 1.73 4.14
C LYS A 40 2.95 2.72 2.99
N ASN A 41 4.09 3.01 2.34
CA ASN A 41 4.14 3.89 1.18
C ASN A 41 3.40 3.31 -0.03
N VAL A 42 3.53 2.00 -0.30
CA VAL A 42 2.75 1.30 -1.33
C VAL A 42 1.25 1.43 -1.05
N THR A 43 0.79 1.05 0.14
CA THR A 43 -0.64 1.15 0.50
C THR A 43 -1.16 2.58 0.44
N LYS A 44 -0.35 3.57 0.81
CA LYS A 44 -0.71 5.00 0.69
C LYS A 44 -0.90 5.40 -0.77
N LEU A 45 0.00 4.99 -1.68
CA LEU A 45 -0.10 5.28 -3.10
C LEU A 45 -1.30 4.58 -3.74
N GLU A 46 -1.57 3.32 -3.40
CA GLU A 46 -2.75 2.60 -3.86
C GLU A 46 -4.05 3.26 -3.39
N ARG A 47 -4.10 3.69 -2.13
CA ARG A 47 -5.25 4.45 -1.60
C ARG A 47 -5.44 5.76 -2.35
N LEU A 48 -4.37 6.51 -2.61
CA LEU A 48 -4.43 7.76 -3.38
C LEU A 48 -4.88 7.51 -4.83
N ARG A 49 -4.40 6.44 -5.47
CA ARG A 49 -4.84 6.01 -6.80
C ARG A 49 -6.33 5.71 -6.81
N ASN A 50 -6.81 4.90 -5.87
CA ASN A 50 -8.22 4.52 -5.76
C ASN A 50 -9.12 5.72 -5.44
N TRP A 51 -8.69 6.64 -4.58
CA TRP A 51 -9.43 7.88 -4.34
C TRP A 51 -9.48 8.78 -5.58
N THR A 52 -8.39 8.84 -6.35
CA THR A 52 -8.34 9.61 -7.59
C THR A 52 -9.24 9.00 -8.67
N SER A 53 -9.34 7.67 -8.76
CA SER A 53 -10.25 7.01 -9.69
C SER A 53 -11.72 7.21 -9.31
N VAL A 54 -12.05 7.15 -8.01
CA VAL A 54 -13.40 7.48 -7.51
C VAL A 54 -13.75 8.95 -7.81
N ALA A 55 -12.81 9.89 -7.59
CA ALA A 55 -13.02 11.29 -7.93
C ALA A 55 -13.27 11.50 -9.43
N LEU A 56 -12.55 10.77 -10.30
CA LEU A 56 -12.78 10.81 -11.75
C LEU A 56 -14.18 10.29 -12.12
N LEU A 57 -14.61 9.17 -11.53
CA LEU A 57 -15.95 8.60 -11.76
C LEU A 57 -17.05 9.56 -11.31
N LEU A 58 -16.91 10.20 -10.15
CA LEU A 58 -17.86 11.20 -9.65
C LEU A 58 -17.93 12.42 -10.58
N LEU A 59 -16.78 12.88 -11.08
CA LEU A 59 -16.73 14.01 -12.02
C LEU A 59 -17.38 13.67 -13.36
N LEU A 60 -17.20 12.45 -13.87
CA LEU A 60 -17.87 11.97 -15.08
C LEU A 60 -19.39 11.82 -14.86
N ALA A 61 -19.81 11.31 -13.70
CA ALA A 61 -21.23 11.20 -13.34
C ALA A 61 -21.90 12.58 -13.26
N ALA A 62 -21.21 13.58 -12.68
CA ALA A 62 -21.69 14.96 -12.65
C ALA A 62 -21.83 15.56 -14.07
N LEU A 63 -20.88 15.29 -14.97
CA LEU A 63 -20.97 15.71 -16.37
C LEU A 63 -22.20 15.10 -17.05
N LEU A 64 -22.45 13.81 -16.87
CA LEU A 64 -23.62 13.13 -17.44
C LEU A 64 -24.94 13.70 -16.89
N PHE A 65 -24.99 13.99 -15.59
CA PHE A 65 -26.16 14.59 -14.95
C PHE A 65 -26.47 15.99 -15.51
N LEU A 66 -25.45 16.86 -15.63
CA LEU A 66 -25.60 18.18 -16.24
C LEU A 66 -25.97 18.09 -17.74
N GLY A 67 -25.39 17.12 -18.45
CA GLY A 67 -25.71 16.85 -19.85
C GLY A 67 -27.18 16.45 -20.07
N LEU A 68 -27.73 15.59 -19.20
CA LEU A 68 -29.13 15.15 -19.26
C LEU A 68 -30.12 16.27 -18.97
N ASP A 69 -29.82 17.16 -18.01
CA ASP A 69 -30.64 18.34 -17.72
C ASP A 69 -30.63 19.33 -18.90
N SER A 70 -29.45 19.58 -19.48
CA SER A 70 -29.31 20.43 -20.68
C SER A 70 -29.95 19.84 -21.93
N ALA A 71 -30.15 18.52 -22.03
CA ALA A 71 -30.83 17.88 -23.15
C ALA A 71 -32.32 18.22 -23.23
N GLN A 72 -32.94 18.70 -22.14
CA GLN A 72 -34.30 19.24 -22.14
C GLN A 72 -34.36 20.65 -22.76
N VAL A 73 -33.23 21.36 -22.78
CA VAL A 73 -33.04 22.66 -23.41
C VAL A 73 -32.54 22.38 -24.84
N GLY A 74 -33.47 22.20 -25.78
CA GLY A 74 -33.21 21.64 -27.12
C GLY A 74 -31.89 22.05 -27.82
N ILE A 75 -31.44 21.20 -28.76
CA ILE A 75 -30.16 21.11 -29.52
C ILE A 75 -29.28 22.40 -29.64
N LEU A 76 -29.87 23.59 -29.67
CA LEU A 76 -29.18 24.90 -29.67
C LEU A 76 -28.53 25.30 -28.33
N GLY A 77 -28.97 24.76 -27.18
CA GLY A 77 -28.41 25.08 -25.85
C GLY A 77 -27.12 24.31 -25.49
N LEU A 78 -26.99 23.09 -26.02
CA LEU A 78 -25.85 22.19 -25.79
C LEU A 78 -24.47 22.79 -26.16
N PRO A 79 -24.27 23.38 -27.36
CA PRO A 79 -22.96 23.92 -27.73
C PRO A 79 -22.57 25.16 -26.90
N PHE A 80 -23.53 25.95 -26.40
CA PHE A 80 -23.28 27.20 -25.66
C PHE A 80 -22.84 26.95 -24.19
N GLN A 81 -23.36 25.91 -23.55
CA GLN A 81 -22.98 25.55 -22.17
C GLN A 81 -21.69 24.73 -22.13
N LEU A 82 -21.45 23.85 -23.11
CA LEU A 82 -20.19 23.13 -23.28
C LEU A 82 -19.02 24.06 -23.65
N THR A 83 -19.26 25.18 -24.34
CA THR A 83 -18.18 26.11 -24.69
C THR A 83 -17.70 26.97 -23.51
N THR A 84 -18.58 27.36 -22.58
CA THR A 84 -18.20 28.20 -21.44
C THR A 84 -17.70 27.39 -20.24
N TYR A 85 -18.41 26.31 -19.87
CA TYR A 85 -18.06 25.49 -18.70
C TYR A 85 -17.36 24.18 -19.07
N GLY A 86 -17.58 23.67 -20.29
CA GLY A 86 -17.02 22.39 -20.72
C GLY A 86 -15.50 22.41 -20.90
N ILE A 87 -14.89 23.55 -21.26
CA ILE A 87 -13.43 23.68 -21.32
C ILE A 87 -12.80 23.44 -19.94
N TYR A 88 -13.35 24.04 -18.87
CA TYR A 88 -12.83 23.84 -17.51
C TYR A 88 -12.97 22.38 -17.06
N ILE A 89 -14.07 21.72 -17.43
CA ILE A 89 -14.30 20.30 -17.10
C ILE A 89 -13.32 19.41 -17.87
N VAL A 90 -13.13 19.64 -19.17
CA VAL A 90 -12.18 18.88 -20.00
C VAL A 90 -10.76 19.04 -19.48
N VAL A 91 -10.35 20.27 -19.15
CA VAL A 91 -9.04 20.54 -18.53
C VAL A 91 -8.92 19.80 -17.19
N GLY A 92 -9.97 19.82 -16.36
CA GLY A 92 -10.02 19.07 -15.11
C GLY A 92 -9.84 17.56 -15.30
N VAL A 93 -10.53 16.96 -16.28
CA VAL A 93 -10.39 15.54 -16.64
C VAL A 93 -8.96 15.23 -17.08
N VAL A 94 -8.38 16.04 -17.96
CA VAL A 94 -7.00 15.86 -18.45
C VAL A 94 -6.00 15.89 -17.29
N ILE A 95 -6.14 16.85 -16.37
CA ILE A 95 -5.28 16.94 -15.17
C ILE A 95 -5.41 15.69 -14.30
N ILE A 96 -6.63 15.20 -14.06
CA ILE A 96 -6.86 13.99 -13.25
C ILE A 96 -6.26 12.76 -13.94
N LEU A 97 -6.39 12.63 -15.26
CA LEU A 97 -5.80 11.53 -16.02
C LEU A 97 -4.27 11.54 -15.94
N ILE A 98 -3.65 12.71 -16.14
CA ILE A 98 -2.19 12.87 -15.98
C ILE A 98 -1.76 12.50 -14.56
N ARG A 99 -2.52 12.92 -13.54
CA ARG A 99 -2.24 12.57 -12.14
C ARG A 99 -2.34 11.07 -11.90
N LEU A 100 -3.34 10.41 -12.48
CA LEU A 100 -3.56 8.97 -12.33
C LEU A 100 -2.42 8.16 -12.97
N LEU A 101 -1.96 8.55 -14.18
CA LEU A 101 -0.80 7.94 -14.82
C LEU A 101 0.48 8.09 -14.00
N HIS A 102 0.71 9.28 -13.42
CA HIS A 102 1.86 9.49 -12.53
C HIS A 102 1.77 8.65 -11.25
N LEU A 103 0.59 8.58 -10.63
CA LEU A 103 0.38 7.77 -9.44
C LEU A 103 0.55 6.28 -9.73
N GLN A 104 0.12 5.80 -10.90
CA GLN A 104 0.32 4.42 -11.33
C GLN A 104 1.81 4.08 -11.43
N LYS A 105 2.59 4.88 -12.16
CA LYS A 105 4.04 4.67 -12.28
C LYS A 105 4.75 4.71 -10.93
N LYS A 106 4.33 5.63 -10.05
CA LYS A 106 4.91 5.75 -8.71
C LYS A 106 4.53 4.57 -7.81
N ALA A 107 3.31 4.06 -7.91
CA ALA A 107 2.86 2.89 -7.18
C ALA A 107 3.60 1.63 -7.63
N GLU A 108 3.72 1.42 -8.95
CA GLU A 108 4.47 0.31 -9.53
C GLU A 108 5.94 0.32 -9.10
N LYS A 109 6.58 1.50 -9.16
CA LYS A 109 7.96 1.63 -8.66
C LYS A 109 8.07 1.29 -7.17
N ALA A 110 7.18 1.82 -6.34
CA ALA A 110 7.20 1.55 -4.91
C ALA A 110 6.96 0.07 -4.58
N ASP A 111 6.14 -0.62 -5.38
CA ASP A 111 5.85 -2.04 -5.24
C ASP A 111 7.07 -2.89 -5.64
N ASN A 112 7.71 -2.56 -6.77
CA ASN A 112 8.97 -3.21 -7.18
C ASN A 112 10.09 -3.01 -6.14
N ASP A 113 10.27 -1.77 -5.67
CA ASP A 113 11.25 -1.44 -4.63
C ASP A 113 10.96 -2.19 -3.31
N PHE A 114 9.68 -2.48 -3.02
CA PHE A 114 9.27 -3.27 -1.86
C PHE A 114 9.57 -4.76 -2.04
N GLU A 115 9.21 -5.34 -3.18
CA GLU A 115 9.45 -6.75 -3.48
C GLU A 115 10.94 -7.08 -3.60
N GLU A 116 11.74 -6.17 -4.15
CA GLU A 116 13.20 -6.30 -4.19
C GLU A 116 13.81 -6.36 -2.78
N LEU A 117 13.44 -5.41 -1.91
CA LEU A 117 13.93 -5.38 -0.52
C LEU A 117 13.47 -6.61 0.27
N ARG A 118 12.23 -7.06 0.03
CA ARG A 118 11.70 -8.30 0.61
C ARG A 118 12.50 -9.51 0.16
N GLY A 119 12.84 -9.59 -1.13
CA GLY A 119 13.70 -10.62 -1.70
C GLY A 119 15.10 -10.63 -1.10
N GLU A 120 15.73 -9.46 -0.99
CA GLU A 120 17.06 -9.29 -0.37
C GLU A 120 17.07 -9.75 1.09
N LEU A 121 16.02 -9.42 1.85
CA LEU A 121 15.88 -9.88 3.23
C LEU A 121 15.77 -11.41 3.31
N ILE A 122 15.03 -12.05 2.40
CA ILE A 122 14.88 -13.51 2.36
C ILE A 122 16.21 -14.20 2.03
N GLU A 123 16.96 -13.68 1.04
CA GLU A 123 18.28 -14.22 0.66
C GLU A 123 19.30 -14.06 1.79
N ARG A 124 19.33 -12.88 2.42
CA ARG A 124 20.24 -12.61 3.55
C ARG A 124 19.76 -13.20 4.86
N ALA A 125 18.57 -13.80 4.93
CA ALA A 125 18.05 -14.35 6.18
C ALA A 125 18.92 -15.49 6.73
N GLU A 126 19.59 -16.28 5.87
CA GLU A 126 20.52 -17.30 6.35
C GLU A 126 21.82 -16.68 6.91
N GLU A 127 22.24 -15.55 6.36
CA GLU A 127 23.41 -14.80 6.84
C GLU A 127 23.13 -14.02 8.13
N LEU A 128 21.93 -13.47 8.26
CA LEU A 128 21.49 -12.69 9.43
C LEU A 128 21.29 -13.57 10.67
N TRP A 129 21.02 -14.87 10.48
CA TRP A 129 20.73 -15.82 11.56
C TRP A 129 21.51 -17.14 11.41
N LYS A 130 22.86 -17.07 11.50
CA LYS A 130 23.80 -18.19 11.25
C LYS A 130 23.85 -19.32 12.30
N GLN A 131 23.35 -19.11 13.52
CA GLN A 131 23.45 -20.09 14.62
C GLN A 131 22.13 -20.85 14.83
N ASP A 132 22.18 -22.03 15.46
CA ASP A 132 20.99 -22.85 15.78
C ASP A 132 19.93 -22.07 16.58
N GLU A 133 20.34 -21.20 17.50
CA GLU A 133 19.43 -20.28 18.20
C GLU A 133 18.82 -19.22 17.25
N GLY A 134 19.58 -18.80 16.23
CA GLY A 134 19.18 -17.85 15.21
C GLY A 134 17.99 -18.33 14.38
N TRP A 135 17.82 -19.64 14.16
CA TRP A 135 16.69 -20.17 13.39
C TRP A 135 15.34 -19.98 14.13
N GLN A 136 15.31 -20.22 15.44
CA GLN A 136 14.10 -19.98 16.26
C GLN A 136 13.75 -18.49 16.30
N LYS A 137 14.78 -17.64 16.42
CA LYS A 137 14.66 -16.19 16.43
C LYS A 137 14.15 -15.65 15.09
N ARG A 138 14.69 -16.12 13.95
CA ARG A 138 14.19 -15.81 12.60
C ARG A 138 12.71 -16.13 12.48
N LYS A 139 12.28 -17.31 12.94
CA LYS A 139 10.87 -17.73 12.87
C LYS A 139 9.95 -16.79 13.65
N LEU A 140 10.36 -16.35 14.84
CA LEU A 140 9.61 -15.38 15.64
C LEU A 140 9.48 -14.03 14.92
N VAL A 141 10.57 -13.51 14.36
CA VAL A 141 10.56 -12.26 13.58
C VAL A 141 9.66 -12.37 12.36
N PHE A 142 9.78 -13.46 11.59
CA PHE A 142 8.98 -13.65 10.38
C PHE A 142 7.50 -13.80 10.70
N GLN A 143 7.17 -14.50 11.78
CA GLN A 143 5.79 -14.60 12.26
C GLN A 143 5.22 -13.25 12.69
N HIS A 144 6.01 -12.44 13.39
CA HIS A 144 5.58 -11.11 13.82
C HIS A 144 5.34 -10.18 12.63
N VAL A 145 6.27 -10.13 11.67
CA VAL A 145 6.14 -9.33 10.44
C VAL A 145 4.93 -9.76 9.60
N LEU A 146 4.66 -11.07 9.54
CA LEU A 146 3.48 -11.60 8.88
C LEU A 146 2.17 -11.24 9.62
N THR A 147 2.15 -11.34 10.95
CA THR A 147 0.93 -11.13 11.74
C THR A 147 0.56 -9.65 11.84
N ASP A 148 1.55 -8.79 12.10
CA ASP A 148 1.31 -7.38 12.44
C ASP A 148 1.31 -6.48 11.20
N TYR A 149 2.06 -6.84 10.16
CA TYR A 149 2.18 -6.03 8.93
C TYR A 149 1.67 -6.75 7.68
N GLY A 150 1.28 -8.03 7.78
CA GLY A 150 0.77 -8.80 6.65
C GLY A 150 1.83 -9.12 5.59
N ILE A 151 3.13 -9.03 5.94
CA ILE A 151 4.22 -9.23 4.97
C ILE A 151 4.76 -10.65 5.13
N ASN A 152 4.69 -11.42 4.06
CA ASN A 152 5.13 -12.81 4.08
C ASN A 152 6.61 -12.93 3.73
N LEU A 153 7.44 -13.47 4.63
CA LEU A 153 8.87 -13.67 4.40
C LEU A 153 9.25 -15.15 4.20
N TYR A 154 8.27 -16.06 4.08
CA TYR A 154 8.52 -17.51 3.96
C TYR A 154 8.79 -17.96 2.52
N TYR A 155 8.31 -17.21 1.53
CA TYR A 155 8.50 -17.48 0.11
C TYR A 155 8.90 -16.20 -0.61
N ARG A 156 9.57 -16.34 -1.76
CA ARG A 156 9.77 -15.26 -2.72
C ARG A 156 8.45 -14.99 -3.43
#